data_AF-A0A3P6SZH3-F1
#
_entry.id   AF-A0A3P6SZH3-F1
#
_cell.length_a   1.000
_cell.length_b   1.000
_cell.length_c   1.000
_cell.angle_alpha   90.00
_cell.angle_beta   90.00
_cell.angle_gamma   90.00
#
_symmetry.space_group_name_H-M   'P 1'
#
loop_
_entity.id
_entity.type
_entity.pdbx_description
1 polymer ?
#
loop_
_entity_poly.entity_id
_entity_poly.type
_entity_poly.pdbx_seq_one_letter_code
_entity_poly.pdbx_strand_id
1 'polypeptide(L)'
;MQKGPSTVLDSGVYGDDACFISRFKNTFVVGVADGVGGWRKYGIDPSQFSRKLMRECEKRVSSGDFDPKRPETLLEKAFKATAESPRPVGSSTACVLVVHQEMLYSANLGDSGFMVVRDGRVLTKSEEQVHYFNAPFQLTLPPEGYRGFIGDTPDLADKSEIRVQ
;
A
#
# COMPACT_ATOMS: atom_id res chain seq x y z
N MET A 1 -18.68 30.01 9.26
CA MET A 1 -18.63 28.52 9.18
C MET A 1 -18.01 28.14 7.83
N GLN A 2 -16.70 27.86 7.80
CA GLN A 2 -16.03 27.37 6.59
C GLN A 2 -16.27 25.86 6.48
N LYS A 3 -16.83 25.43 5.36
CA LYS A 3 -16.98 24.01 5.01
C LYS A 3 -15.61 23.48 4.54
N GLY A 4 -14.93 22.69 5.36
CA GLY A 4 -14.03 21.62 4.90
C GLY A 4 -14.75 20.27 5.03
N PRO A 5 -14.31 19.16 4.41
CA PRO A 5 -13.07 18.88 3.68
C PRO A 5 -13.29 18.69 2.16
N SER A 6 -12.18 18.58 1.41
CA SER A 6 -12.16 18.23 -0.01
C SER A 6 -13.00 16.98 -0.28
N THR A 7 -14.04 17.12 -1.10
CA THR A 7 -14.89 16.01 -1.51
C THR A 7 -14.15 15.30 -2.65
N VAL A 8 -13.30 14.34 -2.31
CA VAL A 8 -12.69 13.49 -3.34
C VAL A 8 -13.77 12.49 -3.75
N LEU A 9 -14.37 12.73 -4.93
CA LEU A 9 -15.47 11.95 -5.48
C LEU A 9 -15.02 10.66 -6.16
N ASP A 10 -13.72 10.40 -6.24
CA ASP A 10 -13.17 9.16 -6.78
C ASP A 10 -12.84 8.18 -5.65
N SER A 11 -13.32 6.95 -5.80
CA SER A 11 -13.27 5.84 -4.85
C SER A 11 -11.86 5.27 -4.63
N GLY A 12 -10.87 6.11 -4.35
CA GLY A 12 -9.50 5.72 -4.02
C GLY A 12 -8.69 5.23 -5.21
N VAL A 13 -8.95 5.76 -6.41
CA VAL A 13 -8.30 5.35 -7.65
C VAL A 13 -7.87 6.56 -8.46
N TYR A 14 -6.60 6.64 -8.84
CA TYR A 14 -6.05 7.77 -9.59
C TYR A 14 -5.06 7.26 -10.66
N GLY A 15 -5.55 7.01 -11.87
CA GLY A 15 -4.74 6.36 -12.89
C GLY A 15 -4.39 4.92 -12.51
N ASP A 16 -3.08 4.63 -12.41
CA ASP A 16 -2.55 3.34 -11.95
C ASP A 16 -2.49 3.23 -10.43
N ASP A 17 -2.66 4.35 -9.72
CA ASP A 17 -2.56 4.39 -8.28
C ASP A 17 -3.88 3.99 -7.63
N ALA A 18 -3.77 3.39 -6.46
CA ALA A 18 -4.89 3.14 -5.58
C ALA A 18 -4.55 3.53 -4.15
N CYS A 19 -5.56 3.91 -3.39
CA CYS A 19 -5.44 4.12 -1.96
C CYS A 19 -6.68 3.64 -1.20
N PHE A 20 -6.53 3.49 0.11
CA PHE A 20 -7.66 3.31 1.01
C PHE A 20 -7.44 4.07 2.31
N ILE A 21 -8.54 4.42 2.96
CA ILE A 21 -8.56 4.96 4.32
C ILE A 21 -9.64 4.18 5.07
N SER A 22 -9.25 3.48 6.13
CA SER A 22 -10.18 2.69 6.94
C SER A 22 -9.94 2.88 8.42
N ARG A 23 -10.96 2.56 9.22
CA ARG A 23 -10.93 2.69 10.67
C ARG A 23 -11.54 1.46 11.31
N PHE A 24 -10.86 0.93 12.33
CA PHE A 24 -11.37 -0.12 13.20
C PHE A 24 -11.20 0.28 14.66
N LYS A 25 -12.29 0.52 15.38
CA LYS A 25 -12.29 1.04 16.76
C LYS A 25 -11.47 2.34 16.89
N ASN A 26 -10.36 2.31 17.63
CA ASN A 26 -9.45 3.44 17.83
C ASN A 26 -8.17 3.34 16.98
N THR A 27 -8.22 2.54 15.91
CA THR A 27 -7.14 2.37 14.95
C THR A 27 -7.53 2.99 13.62
N PHE A 28 -6.66 3.82 13.06
CA PHE A 28 -6.78 4.38 11.72
C PHE A 28 -5.74 3.75 10.82
N VAL A 29 -6.14 3.34 9.62
CA VAL A 29 -5.24 2.72 8.65
C VAL A 29 -5.39 3.44 7.32
N VAL A 30 -4.28 3.78 6.72
CA VAL A 30 -4.22 4.31 5.36
C VAL A 30 -3.24 3.50 4.55
N GLY A 31 -3.50 3.34 3.26
CA GLY A 31 -2.53 2.72 2.37
C GLY A 31 -2.59 3.31 0.97
N VAL A 32 -1.44 3.27 0.30
CA VAL A 32 -1.27 3.65 -1.09
C VAL A 32 -0.51 2.55 -1.83
N ALA A 33 -0.82 2.38 -3.10
CA ALA A 33 -0.10 1.50 -4.02
C ALA A 33 -0.02 2.16 -5.40
N ASP A 34 1.18 2.24 -5.96
CA ASP A 34 1.45 2.74 -7.30
C ASP A 34 1.62 1.54 -8.25
N GLY A 35 0.70 1.42 -9.21
CA GLY A 35 0.69 0.32 -10.18
C GLY A 35 1.79 0.47 -11.22
N VAL A 36 2.63 -0.55 -11.39
CA VAL A 36 3.80 -0.48 -12.27
C VAL A 36 3.38 -0.34 -13.74
N GLY A 37 3.58 0.84 -14.31
CA GLY A 37 3.13 1.18 -15.68
C GLY A 37 3.69 0.29 -16.80
N GLY A 38 4.78 -0.43 -16.55
CA GLY A 38 5.41 -1.35 -17.51
C GLY A 38 4.47 -2.44 -18.04
N TRP A 39 3.46 -2.83 -17.26
CA TRP A 39 2.47 -3.83 -17.65
C TRP A 39 1.64 -3.46 -18.89
N ARG A 40 1.48 -2.16 -19.19
CA ARG A 40 0.78 -1.69 -20.40
C ARG A 40 1.39 -2.21 -21.69
N LYS A 41 2.71 -2.44 -21.72
CA LYS A 41 3.41 -2.99 -22.90
C LYS A 41 2.92 -4.40 -23.26
N TYR A 42 2.27 -5.09 -22.32
CA TYR A 42 1.70 -6.42 -22.47
C TYR A 42 0.16 -6.39 -22.57
N GLY A 43 -0.45 -5.21 -22.74
CA GLY A 43 -1.90 -5.06 -22.78
C GLY A 43 -2.59 -5.23 -21.42
N ILE A 44 -1.84 -5.17 -20.33
CA ILE A 44 -2.33 -5.33 -18.96
C ILE A 44 -2.51 -3.95 -18.34
N ASP A 45 -3.69 -3.71 -17.75
CA ASP A 45 -4.02 -2.49 -17.02
C ASP A 45 -3.38 -2.51 -15.61
N PRO A 46 -2.35 -1.70 -15.33
CA PRO A 46 -1.62 -1.72 -14.05
C PRO A 46 -2.53 -1.41 -12.86
N SER A 47 -3.57 -0.62 -13.08
CA SER A 47 -4.49 -0.20 -12.03
C SER A 47 -5.27 -1.38 -11.42
N GLN A 48 -5.44 -2.50 -12.13
CA GLN A 48 -6.18 -3.64 -11.61
C GLN A 48 -5.52 -4.27 -10.38
N PHE A 49 -4.18 -4.33 -10.39
CA PHE A 49 -3.42 -4.89 -9.28
C PHE A 49 -3.48 -3.99 -8.05
N SER A 50 -3.08 -2.72 -8.19
CA SER A 50 -3.04 -1.73 -7.09
C SER A 50 -4.43 -1.57 -6.45
N ARG A 51 -5.49 -1.47 -7.28
CA ARG A 51 -6.88 -1.38 -6.83
C ARG A 51 -7.31 -2.59 -6.01
N LYS A 52 -7.03 -3.80 -6.49
CA LYS A 52 -7.43 -5.02 -5.77
C LYS A 52 -6.66 -5.13 -4.46
N LEU A 53 -5.36 -4.84 -4.46
CA LEU A 53 -4.53 -4.87 -3.26
C LEU A 53 -5.07 -3.92 -2.17
N MET A 54 -5.34 -2.65 -2.51
CA MET A 54 -5.86 -1.67 -1.55
C MET A 54 -7.26 -2.03 -1.05
N ARG A 55 -8.15 -2.58 -1.91
CA ARG A 55 -9.46 -3.10 -1.50
C ARG A 55 -9.34 -4.28 -0.53
N GLU A 56 -8.41 -5.19 -0.76
CA GLU A 56 -8.18 -6.33 0.12
C GLU A 56 -7.60 -5.92 1.48
N CYS A 57 -6.77 -4.86 1.52
CA CYS A 57 -6.35 -4.22 2.77
C CYS A 57 -7.55 -3.59 3.50
N GLU A 58 -8.34 -2.76 2.81
CA GLU A 58 -9.50 -2.09 3.39
C GLU A 58 -10.49 -3.07 4.01
N LYS A 59 -10.86 -4.13 3.28
CA LYS A 59 -11.77 -5.18 3.76
C LYS A 59 -11.31 -5.80 5.08
N ARG A 60 -10.01 -6.08 5.21
CA ARG A 60 -9.41 -6.69 6.41
C ARG A 60 -9.39 -5.74 7.58
N VAL A 61 -9.09 -4.46 7.34
CA VAL A 61 -9.18 -3.45 8.38
C VAL A 61 -10.62 -3.32 8.87
N SER A 62 -11.59 -3.24 7.96
CA SER A 62 -13.00 -3.11 8.29
C SER A 62 -13.57 -4.32 9.03
N SER A 63 -13.09 -5.54 8.75
CA SER A 63 -13.48 -6.77 9.46
C SER A 63 -12.73 -7.01 10.76
N GLY A 64 -11.67 -6.25 11.03
CA GLY A 64 -10.78 -6.46 12.18
C GLY A 64 -9.80 -7.62 12.01
N ASP A 65 -9.62 -8.14 10.79
CA ASP A 65 -8.66 -9.20 10.45
C ASP A 65 -7.24 -8.64 10.19
N PHE A 66 -6.70 -7.91 11.15
CA PHE A 66 -5.34 -7.38 11.07
C PHE A 66 -4.77 -7.16 12.48
N ASP A 67 -3.44 -7.15 12.57
CA ASP A 67 -2.74 -6.72 13.78
C ASP A 67 -2.32 -5.25 13.60
N PRO A 68 -2.84 -4.30 14.40
CA PRO A 68 -2.51 -2.89 14.29
C PRO A 68 -1.02 -2.56 14.43
N LYS A 69 -0.24 -3.44 15.07
CA LYS A 69 1.21 -3.24 15.27
C LYS A 69 2.05 -3.87 14.16
N ARG A 70 1.42 -4.60 13.23
CA ARG A 70 2.09 -5.39 12.20
C ARG A 70 1.49 -5.15 10.81
N PRO A 71 1.62 -3.94 10.25
CA PRO A 71 1.09 -3.59 8.93
C PRO A 71 1.62 -4.48 7.79
N GLU A 72 2.80 -5.07 7.93
CA GLU A 72 3.35 -6.03 6.97
C GLU A 72 2.48 -7.29 6.87
N THR A 73 1.86 -7.72 7.97
CA THR A 73 0.94 -8.87 7.96
C THR A 73 -0.40 -8.55 7.29
N LEU A 74 -0.86 -7.29 7.39
CA LEU A 74 -2.02 -6.82 6.64
C LEU A 74 -1.72 -6.88 5.14
N LEU A 75 -0.56 -6.38 4.73
CA LEU A 75 -0.11 -6.43 3.35
C LEU A 75 0.05 -7.87 2.84
N GLU A 76 0.61 -8.76 3.66
CA GLU A 76 0.75 -10.18 3.33
C GLU A 76 -0.60 -10.87 3.09
N LYS A 77 -1.56 -10.70 4.01
CA LYS A 77 -2.89 -11.27 3.86
C LYS A 77 -3.64 -10.68 2.66
N ALA A 78 -3.50 -9.37 2.43
CA ALA A 78 -4.13 -8.70 1.29
C ALA A 78 -3.53 -9.15 -0.04
N PHE A 79 -2.21 -9.33 -0.11
CA PHE A 79 -1.54 -9.85 -1.30
C PHE A 79 -1.97 -11.30 -1.61
N LYS A 80 -2.06 -12.16 -0.58
CA LYS A 80 -2.58 -13.53 -0.72
C LYS A 80 -4.00 -13.54 -1.32
N ALA A 81 -4.92 -12.72 -0.83
CA ALA A 81 -6.27 -12.63 -1.41
C ALA A 81 -6.30 -11.93 -2.78
N THR A 82 -5.35 -11.04 -3.06
CA THR A 82 -5.18 -10.46 -4.40
C THR A 82 -4.85 -11.55 -5.41
N ALA A 83 -4.10 -12.58 -5.02
CA ALA A 83 -3.78 -13.74 -5.84
C ALA A 83 -4.97 -14.68 -6.13
N GLU A 84 -6.09 -14.55 -5.41
CA GLU A 84 -7.30 -15.37 -5.63
C GLU A 84 -8.14 -14.86 -6.81
N SER A 85 -9.07 -15.67 -7.32
CA SER A 85 -9.91 -15.29 -8.47
C SER A 85 -10.95 -14.20 -8.11
N PRO A 86 -11.18 -13.17 -8.95
CA PRO A 86 -10.47 -12.87 -10.20
C PRO A 86 -9.08 -12.31 -9.91
N ARG A 87 -8.04 -12.99 -10.39
CA ARG A 87 -6.64 -12.67 -10.12
C ARG A 87 -6.12 -11.65 -11.13
N PRO A 88 -5.74 -10.42 -10.73
CA PRO A 88 -5.13 -9.47 -11.64
C PRO A 88 -3.70 -9.92 -11.95
N VAL A 89 -3.30 -9.76 -13.21
CA VAL A 89 -1.88 -9.76 -13.57
C VAL A 89 -1.38 -8.34 -13.40
N GLY A 90 -0.23 -8.16 -12.77
CA GLY A 90 0.31 -6.83 -12.54
C GLY A 90 1.27 -6.81 -11.36
N SER A 91 1.71 -5.61 -11.03
CA SER A 91 2.49 -5.34 -9.83
C SER A 91 2.27 -3.91 -9.36
N SER A 92 2.57 -3.67 -8.08
CA SER A 92 2.58 -2.33 -7.51
C SER A 92 3.58 -2.23 -6.37
N THR A 93 3.97 -1.01 -6.03
CA THR A 93 4.48 -0.69 -4.69
C THR A 93 3.37 -0.86 -3.66
N ALA A 94 3.70 -0.75 -2.37
CA ALA A 94 2.70 -0.63 -1.31
C ALA A 94 3.26 0.09 -0.09
N CYS A 95 2.59 1.14 0.37
CA CYS A 95 2.87 1.80 1.65
C CYS A 95 1.61 1.79 2.50
N VAL A 96 1.68 1.17 3.68
CA VAL A 96 0.58 1.10 4.65
C VAL A 96 1.00 1.72 5.97
N LEU A 97 0.18 2.63 6.50
CA LEU A 97 0.37 3.26 7.80
C LEU A 97 -0.80 2.92 8.71
N VAL A 98 -0.49 2.54 9.95
CA VAL A 98 -1.46 2.25 11.00
C VAL A 98 -1.18 3.17 12.18
N VAL A 99 -2.12 4.06 12.48
CA VAL A 99 -2.12 4.83 13.73
C VAL A 99 -2.96 4.07 14.74
N HIS A 100 -2.29 3.53 15.76
CA HIS A 100 -2.92 2.79 16.85
C HIS A 100 -2.45 3.35 18.18
N GLN A 101 -3.38 3.89 18.96
CA GLN A 101 -3.08 4.61 20.20
C GLN A 101 -2.13 5.79 19.93
N GLU A 102 -0.95 5.80 20.55
CA GLU A 102 0.05 6.87 20.44
C GLU A 102 1.19 6.51 19.49
N MET A 103 0.99 5.47 18.67
CA MET A 103 2.02 4.91 17.79
C MET A 103 1.53 4.91 16.34
N LEU A 104 2.44 5.24 15.44
CA LEU A 104 2.35 4.99 14.01
C LEU A 104 3.23 3.79 13.68
N TYR A 105 2.63 2.78 13.06
CA TYR A 105 3.30 1.61 12.51
C TYR A 105 3.25 1.70 10.98
N SER A 106 4.33 1.38 10.29
CA SER A 106 4.35 1.39 8.83
C SER A 106 4.93 0.11 8.24
N ALA A 107 4.47 -0.22 7.02
CA ALA A 107 5.12 -1.14 6.10
C ALA A 107 5.21 -0.47 4.73
N ASN A 108 6.42 -0.18 4.24
CA ASN A 108 6.68 0.41 2.94
C ASN A 108 7.46 -0.57 2.05
N LEU A 109 6.88 -0.95 0.92
CA LEU A 109 7.51 -1.77 -0.11
C LEU A 109 7.58 -0.97 -1.41
N GLY A 110 8.79 -0.64 -1.84
CA GLY A 110 9.06 0.16 -3.05
C GLY A 110 9.44 1.61 -2.75
N ASP A 111 9.22 2.48 -3.73
CA ASP A 111 9.57 3.91 -3.70
C ASP A 111 8.35 4.83 -3.44
N SER A 112 7.21 4.24 -3.08
CA SER A 112 6.20 4.97 -2.31
C SER A 112 6.75 5.35 -0.93
N GLY A 113 5.95 6.07 -0.13
CA GLY A 113 6.43 6.42 1.19
C GLY A 113 5.52 7.31 2.01
N PHE A 114 6.05 7.73 3.16
CA PHE A 114 5.40 8.63 4.09
C PHE A 114 6.40 9.58 4.74
N MET A 115 5.86 10.67 5.30
CA MET A 115 6.63 11.64 6.08
C MET A 115 5.78 12.10 7.26
N VAL A 116 6.36 12.16 8.45
CA VAL A 116 5.71 12.70 9.64
C VAL A 116 6.24 14.11 9.89
N VAL A 117 5.34 15.09 9.88
CA VAL A 117 5.66 16.50 10.13
C VAL A 117 4.97 16.97 11.41
N ARG A 118 5.73 17.61 12.31
CA ARG A 118 5.23 18.20 13.56
C ARG A 118 5.92 19.54 13.81
N ASP A 119 5.14 20.55 14.18
CA ASP A 119 5.62 21.91 14.48
C ASP A 119 6.53 22.48 13.39
N GLY A 120 6.16 22.23 12.12
CA GLY A 120 6.92 22.68 10.96
C GLY A 120 8.23 21.92 10.69
N ARG A 121 8.48 20.81 11.39
CA ARG A 121 9.70 19.98 11.24
C ARG A 121 9.36 18.58 10.77
N VAL A 122 10.22 18.05 9.90
CA VAL A 122 10.17 16.63 9.50
C VAL A 122 10.76 15.80 10.64
N LEU A 123 9.93 14.97 11.27
CA LEU A 123 10.37 14.04 12.31
C LEU A 123 10.96 12.77 11.70
N THR A 124 10.34 12.27 10.62
CA THR A 124 10.80 11.10 9.89
C THR A 124 10.24 11.09 8.47
N LYS A 125 10.97 10.42 7.58
CA LYS A 125 10.61 10.10 6.20
C LYS A 125 10.96 8.63 5.97
N SER A 126 10.09 7.89 5.29
CA SER A 126 10.41 6.52 4.87
C SER A 126 11.61 6.46 3.93
N GLU A 127 12.32 5.35 3.96
CA GLU A 127 13.34 5.03 2.97
C GLU A 127 12.70 4.40 1.72
N GLU A 128 13.17 4.80 0.54
CA GLU A 128 12.75 4.24 -0.74
C GLU A 128 13.50 2.92 -0.98
N GLN A 129 12.79 1.89 -1.44
CA GLN A 129 13.37 0.58 -1.75
C GLN A 129 13.41 0.36 -3.27
N VAL A 130 14.62 0.30 -3.84
CA VAL A 130 14.85 0.11 -5.28
C VAL A 130 15.87 -1.01 -5.53
N HIS A 131 15.66 -1.79 -6.58
CA HIS A 131 16.63 -2.77 -7.08
C HIS A 131 17.75 -2.08 -7.87
N TYR A 132 17.38 -1.09 -8.67
CA TYR A 132 18.24 -0.19 -9.45
C TYR A 132 17.41 1.02 -9.91
N PHE A 133 18.02 1.94 -10.67
CA PHE A 133 17.35 3.16 -11.13
C PHE A 133 16.01 2.87 -11.83
N ASN A 134 14.93 3.48 -11.33
CA ASN A 134 13.54 3.30 -11.78
C ASN A 134 13.01 1.85 -11.74
N ALA A 135 13.51 1.03 -10.81
CA ALA A 135 13.00 -0.32 -10.56
C ALA A 135 12.73 -0.50 -9.05
N PRO A 136 11.57 -0.02 -8.55
CA PRO A 136 11.22 -0.18 -7.15
C PRO A 136 10.95 -1.64 -6.80
N PHE A 137 11.10 -1.93 -5.50
CA PHE A 137 10.54 -3.14 -4.93
C PHE A 137 9.02 -3.15 -5.15
N GLN A 138 8.47 -4.31 -5.48
CA GLN A 138 7.07 -4.40 -5.90
C GLN A 138 6.49 -5.79 -5.63
N LEU A 139 5.23 -5.81 -5.19
CA LEU A 139 4.46 -7.05 -5.13
C LEU A 139 3.99 -7.39 -6.54
N THR A 140 4.19 -8.64 -6.98
CA THR A 140 3.93 -9.04 -8.38
C THR A 140 3.12 -10.31 -8.48
N LEU A 141 2.09 -10.28 -9.33
CA LEU A 141 1.38 -11.46 -9.81
C LEU A 141 1.61 -11.58 -11.32
N PRO A 142 2.57 -12.41 -11.77
CA PRO A 142 2.86 -12.57 -13.18
C PRO A 142 1.78 -13.41 -13.88
N PRO A 143 1.70 -13.40 -15.23
CA PRO A 143 0.91 -14.37 -15.96
C PRO A 143 1.31 -15.81 -15.57
N GLU A 144 0.34 -16.72 -15.53
CA GLU A 144 0.61 -18.12 -15.17
C GLU A 144 1.62 -18.75 -16.14
N GLY A 145 2.60 -19.47 -15.60
CA GLY A 145 3.65 -20.11 -16.39
C GLY A 145 4.80 -19.20 -16.83
N TYR A 146 4.73 -17.89 -16.57
CA TYR A 146 5.82 -16.96 -16.90
C TYR A 146 6.73 -16.70 -15.69
N ARG A 147 8.05 -16.61 -15.94
CA ARG A 147 9.09 -16.27 -14.95
C ARG A 147 9.90 -15.08 -15.45
N GLY A 148 10.59 -14.40 -14.54
CA GLY A 148 11.53 -13.32 -14.87
C GLY A 148 10.99 -11.89 -14.68
N PHE A 149 9.80 -11.74 -14.11
CA PHE A 149 9.35 -10.44 -13.62
C PHE A 149 9.97 -10.16 -12.24
N ILE A 150 10.29 -8.90 -11.96
CA ILE A 150 10.63 -8.46 -10.61
C ILE A 150 9.41 -8.71 -9.73
N GLY A 151 9.62 -9.31 -8.56
CA GLY A 151 8.58 -9.61 -7.60
C GLY A 151 9.18 -9.85 -6.24
N ASP A 152 8.79 -9.01 -5.30
CA ASP A 152 9.24 -9.00 -3.92
C ASP A 152 8.12 -9.51 -3.01
N THR A 153 8.48 -9.86 -1.78
CA THR A 153 7.54 -10.38 -0.80
C THR A 153 7.23 -9.34 0.27
N PRO A 154 6.01 -9.36 0.85
CA PRO A 154 5.60 -8.38 1.88
C PRO A 154 6.52 -8.28 3.10
N ASP A 155 7.26 -9.34 3.44
CA ASP A 155 8.22 -9.36 4.55
C ASP A 155 9.48 -8.53 4.30
N LEU A 156 9.77 -8.17 3.04
CA LEU A 156 10.84 -7.26 2.65
C LEU A 156 10.48 -5.79 2.84
N ALA A 157 9.23 -5.47 3.18
CA ALA A 157 8.82 -4.09 3.44
C ALA A 157 9.65 -3.46 4.57
N ASP A 158 10.08 -2.23 4.35
CA ASP A 158 10.66 -1.39 5.40
C ASP A 158 9.60 -1.10 6.48
N LYS A 159 9.99 -1.26 7.75
CA LYS A 159 9.08 -1.19 8.90
C LYS A 159 9.55 -0.11 9.86
N SER A 160 8.64 0.77 10.23
CA SER A 160 8.90 1.80 11.25
C SER A 160 7.83 1.79 12.33
N GLU A 161 8.26 2.09 13.56
CA GLU A 161 7.40 2.34 14.71
C GLU A 161 7.74 3.70 15.31
N ILE A 162 6.80 4.64 15.27
CA ILE A 162 7.03 6.05 15.61
C ILE A 162 5.98 6.49 16.64
N ARG A 163 6.44 7.09 17.74
CA ARG A 163 5.53 7.71 18.72
C ARG A 163 4.96 9.01 18.16
N VAL A 164 3.64 9.16 18.16
CA VAL A 164 2.92 10.31 17.61
C VAL A 164 2.35 11.27 18.66
N GLN A 165 2.97 11.38 19.85
CA GLN A 165 2.65 12.41 20.86
C GLN A 165 3.33 13.76 20.59
#